data_AF-A0A947EWV8-F1
#
_entry.id   AF-A0A947EWV8-F1
#
_cell.length_a   1.000
_cell.length_b   1.000
_cell.length_c   1.000
_cell.angle_alpha   90.00
_cell.angle_beta   90.00
_cell.angle_gamma   90.00
#
_symmetry.space_group_name_H-M   'P 1'
#
loop_
_entity.id
_entity.type
_entity.pdbx_description
1 polymer ?
#
loop_
_entity_poly.entity_id
_entity_poly.type
_entity_poly.pdbx_seq_one_letter_code
_entity_poly.pdbx_strand_id
1 'polypeptide(L)'
;MKRDVGFWMLIGIGVLLLIFLLFGQTLAVFDFNLAIALGLQETIGEIGKVGVAFAKGFAMADTLVYVPLLALGIIGLLTNKKWGYLAMLISLGITVYWPVVHLYAIYIEREAINLDPEKYISFPITLSFLMLYGLFGIWYLYKNPMKGYEEFS
;
A
#
# COMPACT_ATOMS: atom_id res chain seq x y z
N MET A 1 20.21 -3.26 12.29
CA MET A 1 19.30 -2.16 12.71
C MET A 1 18.79 -2.45 14.11
N LYS A 2 18.54 -1.42 14.93
CA LYS A 2 18.00 -1.59 16.29
C LYS A 2 16.52 -1.97 16.21
N ARG A 3 16.08 -2.98 16.98
CA ARG A 3 14.67 -3.39 17.04
C ARG A 3 13.92 -2.64 18.14
N ASP A 4 13.83 -1.33 17.99
CA ASP A 4 13.10 -0.46 18.91
C ASP A 4 11.59 -0.43 18.57
N VAL A 5 10.85 0.43 19.26
CA VAL A 5 9.39 0.56 19.06
C VAL A 5 9.07 0.94 17.61
N GLY A 6 9.86 1.84 16.99
CA GLY A 6 9.65 2.25 15.60
C GLY A 6 9.81 1.09 14.62
N PHE A 7 10.81 0.21 14.84
CA PHE A 7 10.98 -1.01 14.05
C PHE A 7 9.72 -1.89 14.12
N TRP A 8 9.22 -2.16 15.33
CA TRP A 8 8.07 -3.03 15.50
C TRP A 8 6.76 -2.41 15.00
N MET A 9 6.61 -1.09 15.07
CA MET A 9 5.51 -0.38 14.42
C MET A 9 5.58 -0.52 12.89
N LEU A 10 6.77 -0.33 12.29
CA LEU A 10 6.98 -0.48 10.85
C LEU A 10 6.59 -1.90 10.38
N ILE A 11 7.09 -2.92 11.08
CA ILE A 11 6.80 -4.32 10.76
C ILE A 11 5.33 -4.66 11.01
N GLY A 12 4.78 -4.28 12.17
CA GLY A 12 3.41 -4.62 12.55
C GLY A 12 2.39 -4.06 11.56
N ILE A 13 2.47 -2.77 11.24
CA ILE A 13 1.59 -2.15 10.25
C ILE A 13 1.84 -2.74 8.86
N GLY A 14 3.10 -3.03 8.50
CA GLY A 14 3.45 -3.63 7.22
C GLY A 14 2.85 -5.02 7.03
N VAL A 15 2.83 -5.86 8.08
CA VAL A 15 2.19 -7.17 8.06
C VAL A 15 0.68 -7.05 7.89
N LEU A 16 0.04 -6.13 8.63
CA LEU A 16 -1.40 -5.88 8.46
C LEU A 16 -1.72 -5.43 7.03
N LEU A 17 -0.94 -4.48 6.49
CA LEU A 17 -1.08 -4.02 5.12
C LEU A 17 -0.88 -5.15 4.10
N LEU A 18 0.12 -6.01 4.31
CA LEU A 18 0.35 -7.18 3.46
C LEU A 18 -0.87 -8.11 3.43
N ILE A 19 -1.46 -8.39 4.59
CA ILE A 19 -2.68 -9.21 4.68
C ILE A 19 -3.83 -8.54 3.92
N PHE A 20 -4.05 -7.24 4.13
CA PHE A 20 -5.08 -6.49 3.41
C PHE A 20 -4.86 -6.51 1.89
N LEU A 21 -3.62 -6.36 1.40
CA LEU A 21 -3.32 -6.42 -0.03
C LEU A 21 -3.54 -7.80 -0.62
N LEU A 22 -3.24 -8.88 0.12
CA LEU A 22 -3.54 -10.24 -0.33
C LEU A 22 -5.05 -10.45 -0.50
N PHE A 23 -5.88 -9.96 0.43
CA PHE A 23 -7.33 -10.08 0.29
C PHE A 23 -7.93 -9.09 -0.72
N GLY A 24 -7.41 -7.87 -0.80
CA GLY A 24 -7.97 -6.83 -1.66
C GLY A 24 -7.52 -6.94 -3.11
N GLN A 25 -6.21 -7.05 -3.33
CA GLN A 25 -5.61 -7.00 -4.66
C GLN A 25 -5.46 -8.40 -5.26
N THR A 26 -4.86 -9.35 -4.54
CA THR A 26 -4.67 -10.70 -5.08
C THR A 26 -6.01 -11.38 -5.36
N LEU A 27 -7.00 -11.24 -4.47
CA LEU A 27 -8.35 -11.76 -4.73
C LEU A 27 -8.98 -11.09 -5.95
N ALA A 28 -8.84 -9.78 -6.12
CA ALA A 28 -9.42 -9.05 -7.24
C ALA A 28 -8.86 -9.48 -8.61
N VAL A 29 -7.64 -10.03 -8.64
CA VAL A 29 -7.06 -10.64 -9.85
C VAL A 29 -7.77 -11.94 -10.22
N PHE A 30 -8.14 -12.77 -9.23
CA PHE A 30 -8.76 -14.08 -9.47
C PHE A 30 -10.28 -14.04 -9.53
N ASP A 31 -10.91 -13.25 -8.66
CA ASP A 31 -12.35 -13.07 -8.54
C ASP A 31 -12.70 -11.63 -8.10
N PHE A 32 -12.78 -10.74 -9.09
CA PHE A 32 -13.14 -9.33 -8.89
C PHE A 32 -14.54 -9.16 -8.29
N ASN A 33 -15.49 -10.04 -8.61
CA ASN A 33 -16.86 -9.93 -8.12
C ASN A 33 -16.93 -10.29 -6.63
N LEU A 34 -16.17 -11.30 -6.20
CA LEU A 34 -16.03 -11.61 -4.78
C LEU A 34 -15.33 -10.49 -4.02
N ALA A 35 -14.29 -9.88 -4.60
CA ALA A 35 -13.63 -8.72 -3.98
C ALA A 35 -14.60 -7.53 -3.79
N ILE A 36 -15.48 -7.26 -4.77
CA ILE A 36 -16.57 -6.29 -4.63
C ILE A 36 -17.53 -6.69 -3.51
N ALA A 37 -17.96 -7.96 -3.48
CA ALA A 37 -18.92 -8.45 -2.49
C ALA A 37 -18.39 -8.36 -1.05
N LEU A 38 -17.07 -8.44 -0.87
CA LEU A 38 -16.39 -8.24 0.42
C LEU A 38 -16.10 -6.76 0.74
N GLY A 39 -16.48 -5.83 -0.15
CA GLY A 39 -16.26 -4.39 0.02
C GLY A 39 -14.81 -3.94 -0.20
N LEU A 40 -13.99 -4.76 -0.88
CA LEU A 40 -12.56 -4.50 -1.11
C LEU A 40 -12.27 -3.84 -2.45
N GLN A 41 -13.27 -3.77 -3.34
CA GLN A 41 -13.20 -3.15 -4.68
C GLN A 41 -14.53 -2.46 -4.98
N GLU A 42 -14.51 -1.49 -5.88
CA GLU A 42 -15.65 -0.67 -6.27
C GLU A 42 -16.39 -1.26 -7.47
N THR A 43 -17.68 -0.96 -7.55
CA THR A 43 -18.53 -1.42 -8.63
C THR A 43 -18.35 -0.58 -9.89
N ILE A 44 -18.78 -1.13 -11.04
CA ILE A 44 -18.87 -0.38 -12.30
C ILE A 44 -19.77 0.86 -12.20
N GLY A 45 -20.75 0.87 -11.29
CA GLY A 45 -21.62 2.02 -11.06
C GLY A 45 -20.92 3.16 -10.34
N GLU A 46 -19.89 2.86 -9.55
CA GLU A 46 -19.14 3.86 -8.77
C GLU A 46 -17.98 4.44 -9.57
N ILE A 47 -17.23 3.63 -10.31
CA ILE A 47 -15.99 4.05 -10.99
C ILE A 47 -16.02 3.89 -12.52
N GLY A 48 -17.12 3.41 -13.09
CA GLY A 48 -17.26 3.21 -14.54
C GLY A 48 -16.40 2.08 -15.11
N LYS A 49 -16.54 1.80 -16.42
CA LYS A 49 -15.79 0.73 -17.11
C LYS A 49 -14.28 0.96 -17.10
N VAL A 50 -13.87 2.21 -17.32
CA VAL A 50 -12.46 2.60 -17.34
C VAL A 50 -11.87 2.48 -15.93
N GLY A 51 -12.57 2.97 -14.90
CA GLY A 51 -12.12 2.80 -13.52
C GLY A 51 -11.96 1.33 -13.13
N VAL A 52 -12.92 0.46 -13.47
CA VAL A 52 -12.79 -0.98 -13.22
C VAL A 52 -11.56 -1.58 -13.92
N ALA A 53 -11.24 -1.13 -15.15
CA ALA A 53 -10.04 -1.59 -15.85
C ALA A 53 -8.76 -1.15 -15.13
N PHE A 54 -8.70 0.09 -14.64
CA PHE A 54 -7.59 0.58 -13.82
C PHE A 54 -7.49 -0.17 -12.48
N ALA A 55 -8.60 -0.40 -11.77
CA ALA A 55 -8.63 -1.15 -10.52
C ALA A 55 -8.06 -2.56 -10.69
N LYS A 56 -8.47 -3.28 -11.75
CA LYS A 56 -7.89 -4.59 -12.10
C LYS A 56 -6.41 -4.50 -12.48
N GLY A 57 -6.01 -3.45 -13.18
CA GLY A 57 -4.61 -3.19 -13.51
C GLY A 57 -3.74 -2.99 -12.27
N PHE A 58 -4.20 -2.17 -11.32
CA PHE A 58 -3.54 -2.00 -10.02
C PHE A 58 -3.51 -3.29 -9.23
N ALA A 59 -4.61 -4.04 -9.16
CA ALA A 59 -4.67 -5.32 -8.48
C ALA A 59 -3.61 -6.30 -9.01
N MET A 60 -3.44 -6.37 -10.33
CA MET A 60 -2.41 -7.20 -10.96
C MET A 60 -1.00 -6.70 -10.64
N ALA A 61 -0.74 -5.39 -10.75
CA ALA A 61 0.56 -4.80 -10.46
C ALA A 61 0.95 -5.02 -8.99
N ASP A 62 0.01 -4.83 -8.07
CA ASP A 62 0.23 -5.01 -6.64
C ASP A 62 0.51 -6.48 -6.32
N THR A 63 -0.27 -7.40 -6.89
CA THR A 63 -0.09 -8.85 -6.70
C THR A 63 1.28 -9.33 -7.18
N LEU A 64 1.75 -8.83 -8.33
CA LEU A 64 3.01 -9.27 -8.93
C LEU A 64 4.25 -8.56 -8.37
N VAL A 65 4.10 -7.31 -7.91
CA VAL A 65 5.25 -6.46 -7.57
C VAL A 65 5.19 -6.02 -6.11
N TYR A 66 4.13 -5.30 -5.73
CA TYR A 66 4.09 -4.64 -4.42
C TYR A 66 4.00 -5.64 -3.27
N VAL A 67 3.11 -6.63 -3.34
CA VAL A 67 2.92 -7.68 -2.33
C VAL A 67 4.21 -8.48 -2.12
N PRO A 68 4.88 -9.02 -3.16
CA PRO A 68 6.17 -9.68 -3.00
C PRO A 68 7.25 -8.78 -2.41
N LEU A 69 7.36 -7.53 -2.87
CA LEU A 69 8.35 -6.58 -2.35
C LEU A 69 8.12 -6.27 -0.87
N LEU A 70 6.87 -6.07 -0.46
CA LEU A 70 6.52 -5.80 0.94
C LEU A 70 6.83 -7.01 1.82
N ALA A 71 6.47 -8.22 1.38
CA ALA A 71 6.78 -9.45 2.07
C ALA A 71 8.30 -9.66 2.22
N LEU A 72 9.06 -9.47 1.14
CA LEU A 72 10.52 -9.51 1.15
C LEU A 72 11.10 -8.43 2.06
N GLY A 73 10.56 -7.21 2.01
CA GLY A 73 10.93 -6.12 2.91
C GLY A 73 10.82 -6.52 4.37
N ILE A 74 9.65 -7.05 4.77
CA ILE A 74 9.37 -7.51 6.13
C ILE A 74 10.35 -8.63 6.54
N ILE A 75 10.46 -9.68 5.74
CA ILE A 75 11.31 -10.85 6.03
C ILE A 75 12.78 -10.42 6.12
N GLY A 76 13.25 -9.63 5.17
CA GLY A 76 14.62 -9.18 5.10
C GLY A 76 14.98 -8.22 6.23
N LEU A 77 14.07 -7.33 6.65
CA LEU A 77 14.27 -6.50 7.83
C LEU A 77 14.30 -7.33 9.13
N LEU A 78 13.40 -8.31 9.28
CA LEU A 78 13.40 -9.23 10.41
C LEU A 78 14.68 -10.06 10.49
N THR A 79 15.22 -10.48 9.35
CA THR A 79 16.46 -11.26 9.24
C THR A 79 17.73 -10.41 9.09
N ASN A 80 17.60 -9.08 9.19
CA ASN A 80 18.67 -8.08 9.09
C ASN A 80 19.53 -8.24 7.81
N LYS A 81 18.88 -8.40 6.66
CA LYS A 81 19.48 -8.55 5.33
C LYS A 81 19.34 -7.28 4.50
N LYS A 82 20.42 -6.87 3.82
CA LYS A 82 20.49 -5.64 3.00
C LYS A 82 19.40 -5.55 1.93
N TRP A 83 19.05 -6.66 1.28
CA TRP A 83 17.99 -6.69 0.27
C TRP A 83 16.61 -6.37 0.87
N GLY A 84 16.37 -6.71 2.14
CA GLY A 84 15.13 -6.36 2.84
C GLY A 84 14.97 -4.87 3.08
N TYR A 85 16.08 -4.17 3.33
CA TYR A 85 16.07 -2.72 3.50
C TYR A 85 15.64 -2.02 2.20
N LEU A 86 16.22 -2.41 1.07
CA LEU A 86 15.86 -1.86 -0.24
C LEU A 86 14.42 -2.23 -0.63
N ALA A 87 14.03 -3.51 -0.46
CA ALA A 87 12.68 -3.96 -0.77
C ALA A 87 11.62 -3.23 0.06
N MET A 88 11.90 -2.99 1.35
CA MET A 88 11.00 -2.22 2.21
C MET A 88 10.94 -0.75 1.78
N LEU A 89 12.07 -0.09 1.47
CA LEU A 89 12.06 1.30 1.00
C LEU A 89 11.23 1.47 -0.29
N ILE A 90 11.39 0.57 -1.25
CA ILE A 90 10.60 0.59 -2.49
C ILE A 90 9.11 0.40 -2.18
N SER A 91 8.79 -0.58 -1.34
CA SER A 91 7.42 -0.86 -0.91
C SER A 91 6.78 0.34 -0.25
N LEU A 92 7.49 1.02 0.66
CA LEU A 92 7.01 2.24 1.32
C LEU A 92 6.83 3.39 0.34
N GLY A 93 7.71 3.52 -0.66
CA GLY A 93 7.53 4.48 -1.76
C GLY A 93 6.22 4.25 -2.52
N ILE A 94 5.91 2.99 -2.84
CA ILE A 94 4.61 2.62 -3.43
C ILE A 94 3.47 3.00 -2.47
N THR A 95 3.59 2.65 -1.17
CA THR A 95 2.61 2.99 -0.13
C THR A 95 2.32 4.49 -0.03
N VAL A 96 3.28 5.37 -0.35
CA VAL A 96 3.07 6.82 -0.38
C VAL A 96 2.46 7.26 -1.71
N TYR A 97 2.94 6.73 -2.83
CA TYR A 97 2.53 7.15 -4.17
C TYR A 97 1.06 6.85 -4.46
N TRP A 98 0.62 5.61 -4.25
CA TRP A 98 -0.70 5.19 -4.73
C TRP A 98 -1.86 5.89 -4.00
N PRO A 99 -1.81 6.16 -2.66
CA PRO A 99 -2.88 6.89 -1.99
C PRO A 99 -2.98 8.33 -2.50
N VAL A 100 -1.85 8.98 -2.79
CA VAL A 100 -1.83 10.34 -3.34
C VAL A 100 -2.54 10.40 -4.69
N VAL A 101 -2.26 9.44 -5.57
CA VAL A 101 -2.93 9.35 -6.88
C VAL A 101 -4.45 9.19 -6.71
N HIS A 102 -4.91 8.29 -5.84
CA HIS A 102 -6.34 8.05 -5.63
C HIS A 102 -7.04 9.24 -4.98
N LEU A 103 -6.44 9.83 -3.94
CA LEU A 103 -6.94 11.04 -3.30
C LEU A 103 -7.11 12.18 -4.31
N TYR A 104 -6.11 12.38 -5.17
CA TYR A 104 -6.15 13.43 -6.17
C TYR A 104 -7.18 13.14 -7.26
N ALA A 105 -7.28 11.89 -7.74
CA ALA A 105 -8.28 11.48 -8.73
C ALA A 105 -9.72 11.74 -8.23
N ILE A 106 -10.01 11.34 -6.99
CA ILE A 106 -11.31 11.62 -6.35
C ILE A 106 -11.52 13.13 -6.19
N TYR A 107 -10.47 13.89 -5.88
CA TYR A 107 -10.58 15.34 -5.75
C TYR A 107 -10.96 16.04 -7.06
N ILE A 108 -10.35 15.65 -8.20
CA ILE A 108 -10.57 16.32 -9.49
C ILE A 108 -11.81 15.85 -10.24
N GLU A 109 -12.28 14.62 -10.03
CA GLU A 109 -13.35 14.00 -10.82
C GLU A 109 -14.44 13.36 -9.94
N ARG A 110 -14.99 14.15 -8.99
CA ARG A 110 -16.05 13.69 -8.09
C ARG A 110 -17.35 13.29 -8.81
N GLU A 111 -17.65 13.93 -9.93
CA GLU A 111 -18.87 13.63 -10.69
C GLU A 111 -18.76 12.29 -11.44
N ALA A 112 -17.56 11.93 -11.88
CA ALA A 112 -17.30 10.68 -12.59
C ALA A 112 -17.05 9.49 -11.64
N ILE A 113 -16.52 9.74 -10.45
CA ILE A 113 -16.26 8.73 -9.41
C ILE A 113 -17.34 8.84 -8.34
N ASN A 114 -18.52 8.30 -8.61
CA ASN A 114 -19.69 8.41 -7.73
C ASN A 114 -19.67 7.34 -6.63
N LEU A 115 -18.70 7.44 -5.71
CA LEU A 115 -18.61 6.55 -4.56
C LEU A 115 -19.81 6.69 -3.63
N ASP A 116 -20.10 5.63 -2.86
CA ASP A 116 -21.04 5.75 -1.74
C ASP A 116 -20.62 6.89 -0.77
N PRO A 117 -21.56 7.65 -0.19
CA PRO A 117 -21.25 8.75 0.72
C PRO A 117 -20.31 8.39 1.88
N GLU A 118 -20.43 7.17 2.41
CA GLU A 118 -19.54 6.67 3.47
C GLU A 118 -18.10 6.46 2.97
N LYS A 119 -17.93 6.04 1.70
CA LYS A 119 -16.61 5.85 1.08
C LYS A 119 -15.91 7.19 0.83
N TYR A 120 -16.63 8.26 0.54
CA TYR A 120 -16.05 9.61 0.47
C TYR A 120 -15.43 10.10 1.78
N ILE A 121 -15.80 9.51 2.92
CA ILE A 121 -15.19 9.80 4.22
C ILE A 121 -14.11 8.77 4.53
N SER A 122 -14.41 7.48 4.41
CA SER A 122 -13.50 6.42 4.81
C SER A 122 -12.27 6.29 3.91
N PHE A 123 -12.40 6.55 2.60
CA PHE A 123 -11.28 6.50 1.66
C PHE A 123 -10.23 7.55 1.99
N PRO A 124 -10.56 8.86 2.07
CA PRO A 124 -9.51 9.84 2.32
C PRO A 124 -8.79 9.64 3.65
N ILE A 125 -9.51 9.20 4.68
CA ILE A 125 -8.93 8.87 5.98
C ILE A 125 -7.95 7.70 5.83
N THR A 126 -8.41 6.57 5.29
CA THR A 126 -7.59 5.36 5.12
C THR A 126 -6.34 5.63 4.28
N LEU A 127 -6.52 6.29 3.14
CA LEU A 127 -5.45 6.64 2.21
C LEU A 127 -4.42 7.58 2.84
N SER A 128 -4.88 8.57 3.61
CA SER A 128 -3.99 9.48 4.35
C SER A 128 -3.19 8.74 5.42
N PHE A 129 -3.81 7.81 6.16
CA PHE A 129 -3.10 6.99 7.14
C PHE A 129 -2.03 6.12 6.50
N LEU A 130 -2.32 5.50 5.35
CA LEU A 130 -1.33 4.69 4.61
C LEU A 130 -0.17 5.54 4.09
N MET A 131 -0.47 6.74 3.55
CA MET A 131 0.55 7.69 3.13
C MET A 131 1.46 8.09 4.31
N LEU A 132 0.88 8.45 5.46
CA LEU A 132 1.64 8.82 6.65
C LEU A 132 2.49 7.65 7.17
N TYR A 133 1.96 6.43 7.13
CA TYR A 133 2.72 5.22 7.46
C TYR A 133 3.93 5.03 6.51
N GLY A 134 3.71 5.18 5.20
CA GLY A 134 4.78 5.10 4.21
C GLY A 134 5.89 6.12 4.45
N LEU A 135 5.51 7.39 4.68
CA LEU A 135 6.44 8.48 5.00
C LEU A 135 7.19 8.22 6.31
N PHE A 136 6.49 7.77 7.35
CA PHE A 136 7.10 7.39 8.62
C PHE A 136 8.12 6.26 8.43
N GLY A 137 7.79 5.22 7.67
CA GLY A 137 8.69 4.10 7.41
C GLY A 137 9.96 4.53 6.70
N ILE A 138 9.84 5.39 5.67
CA ILE A 138 10.99 5.93 4.94
C ILE A 138 11.87 6.75 5.88
N TRP A 139 11.27 7.67 6.63
CA TRP A 139 11.98 8.48 7.62
C TRP A 139 12.69 7.62 8.68
N TYR A 140 12.00 6.60 9.20
CA TYR A 140 12.54 5.68 10.20
C TYR A 140 13.77 4.93 9.67
N LEU A 141 13.67 4.36 8.46
CA LEU A 141 14.76 3.63 7.82
C LEU A 141 15.93 4.55 7.44
N TYR A 142 15.67 5.81 7.11
CA TYR A 142 16.69 6.83 6.87
C TYR A 142 17.43 7.19 8.16
N LYS A 143 16.74 7.35 9.29
CA LYS A 143 17.35 7.64 10.60
C LYS A 143 18.02 6.43 11.25
N ASN A 144 17.65 5.21 10.85
CA ASN A 144 18.19 3.97 11.39
C ASN A 144 18.71 3.08 10.25
N PRO A 145 19.73 3.54 9.48
CA PRO A 145 20.23 2.79 8.35
C PRO A 145 20.77 1.43 8.81
N MET A 146 20.66 0.45 7.92
CA MET A 146 21.32 -0.84 8.16
C MET A 146 22.84 -0.67 8.01
N LYS A 147 23.62 -1.42 8.81
CA LYS A 147 25.09 -1.43 8.70
C LYS A 147 25.55 -1.63 7.26
N GLY A 148 26.40 -0.72 6.77
CA GLY A 148 26.85 -0.69 5.38
C GLY A 148 25.96 0.09 4.40
N TYR A 149 24.97 0.84 4.89
CA TYR A 149 24.30 1.96 4.19
C TYR A 149 24.49 3.30 4.94
N GLU A 150 25.44 3.34 5.87
CA GLU A 150 25.69 4.47 6.80
C GLU A 150 26.27 5.70 6.08
N GLU A 151 26.86 5.53 4.90
CA GLU A 151 27.46 6.62 4.12
C GLU A 151 26.42 7.50 3.39
N PHE A 152 25.14 7.09 3.38
CA PHE A 152 24.06 7.78 2.70
C PHE A 152 23.07 8.50 3.65
N SER A 153 23.34 8.47 4.97
CA SER A 153 22.45 9.03 6.01
C SER A 153 22.91 10.39 6.54
#